data_AF-A0A6G4NE53-F1
#
_entry.id   AF-A0A6G4NE53-F1
#
_cell.length_a   1.000
_cell.length_b   1.000
_cell.length_c   1.000
_cell.angle_alpha   90.00
_cell.angle_beta   90.00
_cell.angle_gamma   90.00
#
_symmetry.space_group_name_H-M   'P 1'
#
loop_
_entity.id
_entity.type
_entity.pdbx_description
1 polymer ?
#
loop_
_entity_poly.entity_id
_entity_poly.type
_entity_poly.pdbx_seq_one_letter_code
_entity_poly.pdbx_strand_id
1 'polypeptide(L)'
;GKFHITRMLQAVDDMPANFGFLAKGVGSETEVVEEQIKAGAAGIKTHEDWGATYAGIDKSLKVADKYDVSFAVHTDSLNEGGFMENTWESFQGR
;
A
#
# COMPACT_ATOMS: atom_id res chain seq x y z
N GLY A 1 -6.87 -5.42 5.18
CA GLY A 1 -6.83 -5.72 6.62
C GLY A 1 -6.47 -7.17 6.85
N LYS A 2 -5.89 -7.49 8.02
CA LYS A 2 -5.34 -8.82 8.36
C LYS A 2 -6.24 -10.00 7.98
N PHE A 3 -7.52 -9.97 8.34
CA PHE A 3 -8.47 -11.06 8.08
C PHE A 3 -8.54 -11.45 6.59
N HIS A 4 -8.73 -10.47 5.71
CA HIS A 4 -8.86 -10.74 4.27
C HIS A 4 -7.56 -11.23 3.64
N ILE A 5 -6.40 -10.72 4.06
CA ILE A 5 -5.11 -11.22 3.58
C ILE A 5 -4.98 -12.71 3.89
N THR A 6 -5.23 -13.11 5.14
CA THR A 6 -5.17 -14.52 5.54
C THR A 6 -6.16 -15.38 4.75
N ARG A 7 -7.38 -14.89 4.50
CA ARG A 7 -8.40 -15.64 3.73
C ARG A 7 -8.03 -15.78 2.26
N MET A 8 -7.45 -14.75 1.66
CA MET A 8 -7.02 -14.82 0.26
C MET A 8 -5.85 -15.78 0.08
N LEU A 9 -4.90 -15.82 1.03
CA LEU A 9 -3.82 -16.81 1.02
C LEU A 9 -4.36 -18.24 1.08
N GLN A 10 -5.34 -18.52 1.96
CA GLN A 10 -5.99 -19.82 2.04
C GLN A 10 -6.77 -20.16 0.76
N ALA A 11 -7.42 -19.18 0.13
CA ALA A 11 -8.24 -19.39 -1.06
C ALA A 11 -7.43 -19.81 -2.29
N VAL A 12 -6.13 -19.50 -2.32
CA VAL A 12 -5.25 -19.78 -3.47
C VAL A 12 -4.27 -20.94 -3.23
N ASP A 13 -4.36 -21.63 -2.09
CA ASP A 13 -3.41 -22.68 -1.67
C ASP A 13 -3.31 -23.84 -2.69
N ASP A 14 -4.44 -24.21 -3.30
CA ASP A 14 -4.53 -25.30 -4.28
C ASP A 14 -4.48 -24.80 -5.74
N MET A 15 -4.23 -23.52 -5.98
CA MET A 15 -4.18 -22.96 -7.34
C MET A 15 -2.80 -23.14 -7.99
N PRO A 16 -2.69 -23.56 -9.25
CA PRO A 16 -1.41 -23.83 -9.91
C PRO A 16 -0.75 -22.55 -10.45
N ALA A 17 -0.64 -21.51 -9.63
CA ALA A 17 0.03 -20.26 -9.96
C ALA A 17 0.68 -19.63 -8.71
N ASN A 18 1.63 -18.73 -8.93
CA ASN A 18 2.24 -17.95 -7.84
C ASN A 18 1.36 -16.74 -7.51
N PHE A 19 1.16 -16.45 -6.23
CA PHE A 19 0.33 -15.33 -5.78
C PHE A 19 1.08 -14.43 -4.80
N GLY A 20 0.86 -13.11 -4.94
CA GLY A 20 1.25 -12.09 -3.99
C GLY A 20 0.12 -11.07 -3.86
N PHE A 21 -0.29 -10.76 -2.64
CA PHE A 21 -1.38 -9.82 -2.37
C PHE A 21 -0.83 -8.48 -1.87
N LEU A 22 -1.44 -7.38 -2.29
CA LEU A 22 -1.06 -6.04 -1.85
C LEU A 22 -1.94 -5.57 -0.68
N ALA A 23 -1.30 -4.98 0.32
CA ALA A 23 -1.97 -4.27 1.41
C ALA A 23 -2.59 -2.96 0.90
N LYS A 24 -3.69 -2.53 1.51
CA LYS A 24 -4.22 -1.18 1.30
C LYS A 24 -3.28 -0.16 1.95
N GLY A 25 -2.65 0.68 1.13
CA GLY A 25 -1.68 1.71 1.50
C GLY A 25 -2.29 3.09 1.69
N VAL A 26 -3.36 3.17 2.49
CA VAL A 26 -3.87 4.45 3.02
C VAL A 26 -4.42 4.16 4.41
N GLY A 27 -3.84 4.80 5.42
CA GLY A 27 -4.24 4.66 6.82
C GLY A 27 -3.87 5.92 7.59
N SER A 28 -4.61 6.21 8.66
CA SER A 28 -4.28 7.34 9.54
C SER A 28 -2.93 7.17 10.22
N GLU A 29 -2.48 5.93 10.43
CA GLU A 29 -1.20 5.59 11.06
C GLU A 29 -0.52 4.43 10.32
N THR A 30 0.80 4.31 10.47
CA THR A 30 1.61 3.27 9.80
C THR A 30 1.18 1.86 10.18
N GLU A 31 0.80 1.66 11.43
CA GLU A 31 0.42 0.40 12.06
C GLU A 31 -0.72 -0.31 11.33
N VAL A 32 -1.62 0.46 10.72
CA VAL A 32 -2.76 -0.05 9.92
C VAL A 32 -2.27 -0.75 8.64
N VAL A 33 -1.17 -0.27 8.06
CA VAL A 33 -0.54 -0.92 6.90
C VAL A 33 0.35 -2.07 7.38
N GLU A 34 1.11 -1.88 8.48
CA GLU A 34 1.98 -2.91 9.03
C GLU A 34 1.24 -4.21 9.39
N GLU A 35 0.02 -4.13 9.95
CA GLU A 35 -0.75 -5.33 10.29
C GLU A 35 -1.09 -6.20 9.07
N GLN A 36 -1.20 -5.60 7.88
CA GLN A 36 -1.48 -6.29 6.63
C GLN A 36 -0.22 -6.96 6.08
N ILE A 37 0.93 -6.28 6.18
CA ILE A 37 2.23 -6.87 5.84
C ILE A 37 2.53 -8.07 6.75
N LYS A 38 2.36 -7.90 8.07
CA LYS A 38 2.51 -8.99 9.06
C LYS A 38 1.52 -10.14 8.83
N ALA A 39 0.40 -9.90 8.14
CA ALA A 39 -0.56 -10.93 7.78
C ALA A 39 -0.19 -11.70 6.50
N GLY A 40 0.83 -11.27 5.76
CA GLY A 40 1.34 -11.93 4.54
C GLY A 40 1.15 -11.14 3.24
N ALA A 41 0.82 -9.85 3.29
CA ALA A 41 0.85 -9.02 2.08
C ALA A 41 2.29 -8.81 1.59
N ALA A 42 2.51 -8.96 0.28
CA ALA A 42 3.83 -8.91 -0.38
C ALA A 42 4.21 -7.51 -0.87
N GLY A 43 3.33 -6.53 -0.73
CA GLY A 43 3.53 -5.16 -1.18
C GLY A 43 2.39 -4.26 -0.73
N ILE A 44 2.44 -2.99 -1.12
CA ILE A 44 1.47 -1.97 -0.72
C ILE A 44 0.90 -1.28 -1.95
N LYS A 45 -0.42 -1.04 -1.97
CA LYS A 45 -1.10 -0.23 -3.00
C LYS A 45 -1.75 1.00 -2.38
N THR A 46 -1.29 2.18 -2.75
CA THR A 46 -2.03 3.45 -2.56
C THR A 46 -2.90 3.72 -3.79
N HIS A 47 -4.14 4.17 -3.58
CA HIS A 47 -5.10 4.45 -4.64
C HIS A 47 -5.91 5.71 -4.31
N GLU A 48 -6.20 6.53 -5.31
CA GLU A 48 -6.93 7.79 -5.12
C GLU A 48 -8.31 7.63 -4.48
N ASP A 49 -9.06 6.58 -4.85
CA ASP A 49 -10.35 6.22 -4.25
C ASP A 49 -10.31 6.02 -2.73
N TRP A 50 -9.12 5.75 -2.17
CA TRP A 50 -8.90 5.65 -0.72
C TRP A 50 -8.19 6.88 -0.13
N GLY A 51 -7.77 7.81 -0.97
CA GLY A 51 -6.97 9.00 -0.64
C GLY A 51 -5.48 8.81 -0.93
N ALA A 52 -5.06 9.08 -2.17
CA ALA A 52 -3.64 9.10 -2.58
C ALA A 52 -2.95 10.43 -2.20
N THR A 53 -3.15 10.85 -0.94
CA THR A 53 -2.60 12.11 -0.41
C THR A 53 -1.13 11.99 -0.08
N TYR A 54 -0.42 13.12 0.05
CA TYR A 54 0.98 13.18 0.48
C TYR A 54 1.23 12.33 1.73
N ALA A 55 0.39 12.48 2.76
CA ALA A 55 0.55 11.76 4.02
C ALA A 55 0.29 10.24 3.86
N GLY A 56 -0.66 9.85 2.99
CA GLY A 56 -0.94 8.46 2.70
C GLY A 56 0.23 7.76 1.99
N ILE A 57 0.85 8.46 1.04
CA ILE A 57 2.02 7.97 0.30
C ILE A 57 3.24 7.88 1.22
N ASP A 58 3.57 8.94 1.97
CA ASP A 58 4.74 8.98 2.85
C ASP A 58 4.69 7.86 3.92
N LYS A 59 3.54 7.67 4.56
CA LYS A 59 3.35 6.59 5.54
C LYS A 59 3.48 5.22 4.90
N SER A 60 2.93 5.03 3.71
CA SER A 60 3.03 3.75 2.99
C SER A 60 4.46 3.44 2.59
N LEU A 61 5.22 4.42 2.11
CA LEU A 61 6.63 4.24 1.78
C LEU A 61 7.49 3.97 3.01
N LYS A 62 7.23 4.64 4.15
CA LYS A 62 7.92 4.31 5.41
C LYS A 62 7.71 2.85 5.83
N VAL A 63 6.51 2.31 5.62
CA VAL A 63 6.23 0.89 5.86
C VAL A 63 6.88 0.00 4.80
N ALA A 64 6.87 0.42 3.53
CA ALA A 64 7.55 -0.29 2.44
C ALA A 64 9.05 -0.46 2.75
N ASP A 65 9.74 0.62 3.11
CA ASP A 65 11.16 0.62 3.50
C ASP A 65 11.41 -0.28 4.72
N LYS A 66 10.57 -0.16 5.76
CA LYS A 66 10.72 -0.90 7.01
C LYS A 66 10.62 -2.42 6.84
N TYR A 67 9.77 -2.88 5.92
CA TYR A 67 9.51 -4.30 5.71
C TYR A 67 10.08 -4.85 4.40
N ASP A 68 10.82 -4.04 3.64
CA ASP A 68 11.43 -4.40 2.36
C ASP A 68 10.42 -4.98 1.36
N VAL A 69 9.36 -4.23 1.09
CA VAL A 69 8.30 -4.62 0.16
C VAL A 69 8.07 -3.57 -0.91
N SER A 70 7.60 -3.98 -2.09
CA SER A 70 7.30 -3.05 -3.18
C SER A 70 6.13 -2.12 -2.86
N PHE A 71 6.20 -0.88 -3.36
CA PHE A 71 5.13 0.10 -3.32
C PHE A 71 4.56 0.35 -4.72
N ALA A 72 3.24 0.30 -4.83
CA ALA A 72 2.50 0.65 -6.03
C ALA A 72 1.55 1.81 -5.73
N VAL A 73 1.41 2.75 -6.67
CA VAL A 73 0.56 3.92 -6.50
C VAL A 73 -0.30 4.18 -7.74
N HIS A 74 -1.56 4.51 -7.49
CA HIS A 74 -2.44 5.20 -8.42
C HIS A 74 -2.70 6.58 -7.82
N THR A 75 -2.16 7.62 -8.45
CA THR A 75 -2.05 8.98 -7.90
C THR A 75 -3.38 9.74 -7.93
N ASP A 76 -3.42 10.89 -7.27
CA ASP A 76 -4.58 11.78 -7.21
C ASP A 76 -4.85 12.42 -8.58
N SER A 77 -5.87 11.92 -9.30
CA SER A 77 -6.23 12.44 -10.62
C SER A 77 -6.89 13.82 -10.54
N LEU A 78 -7.51 14.15 -9.41
CA LEU A 78 -8.26 15.38 -9.19
C LEU A 78 -7.35 16.55 -8.80
N ASN A 79 -6.13 16.26 -8.37
CA ASN A 79 -5.21 17.21 -7.74
C ASN A 79 -5.81 17.82 -6.45
N GLU A 80 -6.57 17.03 -5.68
CA GLU A 80 -7.15 17.46 -4.39
C GLU A 80 -6.05 17.73 -3.35
N GLY A 81 -5.06 16.85 -3.27
CA GLY A 81 -3.90 16.96 -2.39
C GLY A 81 -2.72 17.76 -2.96
N GLY A 82 -2.87 18.30 -4.17
CA GLY A 82 -1.83 18.99 -4.93
C GLY A 82 -1.62 18.38 -6.32
N PHE A 83 -0.75 19.00 -7.12
CA PHE A 83 -0.43 18.52 -8.46
C PHE A 83 0.59 17.37 -8.42
N MET A 84 1.01 16.92 -9.60
CA MET A 84 1.99 15.84 -9.76
C MET A 84 3.28 16.10 -8.98
N GLU A 85 3.75 17.34 -8.92
CA GLU A 85 4.98 17.73 -8.21
C GLU A 85 4.86 17.47 -6.71
N ASN A 86 3.69 17.71 -6.11
CA ASN A 86 3.46 17.43 -4.69
C ASN A 86 3.44 15.91 -4.42
N THR A 87 2.87 15.13 -5.35
CA THR A 87 2.94 13.68 -5.29
C THR A 87 4.40 13.19 -5.41
N TRP A 88 5.17 13.73 -6.35
CA TRP A 88 6.58 13.40 -6.53
C TRP A 88 7.41 13.71 -5.28
N GLU A 89 7.20 14.87 -4.67
CA GLU A 89 7.87 15.25 -3.42
C GLU A 89 7.57 14.29 -2.27
N SER A 90 6.39 13.67 -2.23
CA SER A 90 6.01 12.70 -1.20
C SER A 90 6.82 11.40 -1.27
N PHE A 91 7.40 11.08 -2.43
CA PHE A 91 8.25 9.90 -2.59
C PHE A 91 9.61 10.07 -1.89
N GLN A 92 10.11 11.31 -1.78
CA GLN A 92 11.38 11.63 -1.12
C GLN A 92 12.58 10.84 -1.67
N GLY A 93 12.55 10.51 -2.97
CA GLY A 93 13.61 9.79 -3.67
C GLY A 93 13.64 8.27 -3.44
N ARG A 94 12.59 7.71 -2.84
CA ARG A 94 12.37 6.26 -2.71
C ARG A 94 11.66 5.69 -3.93
#